data_AF-H7FST8-F1
#
_entry.id   AF-H7FST8-F1
#
_cell.length_a   1.000
_cell.length_b   1.000
_cell.length_c   1.000
_cell.angle_alpha   90.00
_cell.angle_beta   90.00
_cell.angle_gamma   90.00
#
_symmetry.space_group_name_H-M   'P 1'
#
loop_
_entity.id
_entity.type
_entity.pdbx_description
1 polymer ?
#
loop_
_entity_poly.entity_id
_entity_poly.type
_entity_poly.pdbx_seq_one_letter_code
_entity_poly.pdbx_strand_id
1 'polypeptide(L)'
;MTLIKTFGIMPRYFNLLLLFLFISCSSKKSRLSESNYFNKNYFYNDSLKVGIDFDKNIQFKEVSLSKAMEYRQLLKKNNLSSKDLFLVAESKENGNEMCFFYQEIKASDDNLSSSKIVINDTISKLLFFEKQKGKRKVFGLIKDISIKGNNSSIYGTDLLNKINIDSLNTRKMSFPAIFIYNFPNVHPNPFYASKKLATAPLKAEGENNTKFQLLSTVNSFMSNNKLYDSLITSYEKLRKEKFNSLIADLSSEDDVFKDNSIFVKIGEIAKVNKVIMLNEDHYYPKHRMFAMELLATLKDKGYNYLSLEGFNVSTEKELTPNYRNGLYTSEPYFAHFIRKAIALGFTVSGHENVDKGTGREIGQAKNIMKILEKDPNAKIFVYVGHSHIEKNDDKDKWMAEYFKELSGINPITINQTVICADTKEDLILIPRKYLTDTTKITSSADYFLVNNLKPSLKFIYPNMLFKKVIIKDRKFSNYKKKEILVEIIDFKEYNLMNNLAIPIQSYIIIPKKKKISFELPIGKYHVFAKTDDNQTIYDDDIIVN
;
A
#
# COMPACT_ATOMS: atom_id res chain seq x y z
N MET A 1 43.73 -91.40 -18.44
CA MET A 1 42.93 -91.94 -19.56
C MET A 1 41.55 -91.30 -19.48
N THR A 2 41.19 -90.55 -20.54
CA THR A 2 39.81 -90.23 -21.00
C THR A 2 38.80 -89.63 -20.00
N LEU A 3 38.55 -88.31 -20.02
CA LEU A 3 37.54 -87.55 -20.81
C LEU A 3 36.07 -87.84 -20.44
N ILE A 4 35.35 -86.85 -19.86
CA ILE A 4 34.24 -86.10 -20.49
C ILE A 4 33.68 -85.02 -19.52
N LYS A 5 33.44 -83.83 -20.09
CA LYS A 5 32.80 -82.59 -19.56
C LYS A 5 31.31 -82.84 -19.19
N THR A 6 30.64 -82.08 -18.33
CA THR A 6 30.14 -80.71 -18.62
C THR A 6 29.52 -79.98 -17.41
N PHE A 7 29.87 -78.69 -17.31
CA PHE A 7 29.10 -77.49 -16.95
C PHE A 7 28.28 -77.39 -15.64
N GLY A 8 28.73 -76.48 -14.77
CA GLY A 8 27.93 -75.76 -13.79
C GLY A 8 28.64 -74.46 -13.36
N ILE A 9 28.00 -73.32 -13.60
CA ILE A 9 28.55 -71.95 -13.60
C ILE A 9 28.65 -71.35 -12.17
N MET A 10 29.70 -70.58 -11.90
CA MET A 10 29.84 -69.63 -10.79
C MET A 10 30.70 -68.43 -11.27
N PRO A 11 30.77 -67.27 -10.60
CA PRO A 11 29.72 -66.36 -10.10
C PRO A 11 29.97 -64.92 -10.58
N ARG A 12 28.96 -64.04 -10.69
CA ARG A 12 29.19 -62.59 -10.65
C ARG A 12 28.04 -61.84 -9.98
N TYR A 13 28.35 -61.33 -8.78
CA TYR A 13 27.59 -60.30 -8.08
C TYR A 13 27.37 -59.09 -8.99
N PHE A 14 26.11 -58.85 -9.38
CA PHE A 14 25.68 -57.59 -9.96
C PHE A 14 25.18 -56.71 -8.82
N ASN A 15 25.98 -55.71 -8.43
CA ASN A 15 25.53 -54.59 -7.63
C ASN A 15 24.47 -53.82 -8.44
N LEU A 16 23.19 -54.07 -8.17
CA LEU A 16 22.12 -53.20 -8.65
C LEU A 16 22.05 -51.99 -7.71
N LEU A 17 22.83 -50.96 -8.03
CA LEU A 17 22.71 -49.64 -7.45
C LEU A 17 21.36 -49.05 -7.92
N LEU A 18 20.29 -49.36 -7.18
CA LEU A 18 18.96 -48.77 -7.36
C LEU A 18 19.05 -47.30 -6.91
N LEU A 19 19.54 -46.46 -7.82
CA LEU A 19 19.42 -45.02 -7.73
C LEU A 19 17.93 -44.69 -7.80
N PHE A 20 17.27 -44.61 -6.64
CA PHE A 20 16.00 -43.91 -6.51
C PHE A 20 16.26 -42.43 -6.83
N LEU A 21 16.26 -42.12 -8.13
CA LEU A 21 15.98 -40.79 -8.63
C LEU A 21 14.56 -40.46 -8.17
N PHE A 22 14.45 -39.88 -6.98
CA PHE A 22 13.33 -38.99 -6.65
C PHE A 22 13.43 -37.80 -7.61
N ILE A 23 13.01 -38.02 -8.86
CA ILE A 23 12.49 -36.95 -9.70
C ILE A 23 11.27 -36.51 -8.94
N SER A 24 11.41 -35.46 -8.15
CA SER A 24 10.25 -34.70 -7.71
C SER A 24 9.48 -34.39 -8.99
N CYS A 25 8.28 -34.95 -9.13
CA CYS A 25 7.32 -34.47 -10.09
C CYS A 25 6.98 -33.05 -9.65
N SER A 26 7.83 -32.09 -10.02
CA SER A 26 7.44 -30.70 -10.07
C SER A 26 6.26 -30.68 -11.03
N SER A 27 5.06 -30.47 -10.48
CA SER A 27 3.86 -30.29 -11.27
C SER A 27 4.18 -29.21 -12.29
N LYS A 28 4.31 -29.59 -13.57
CA LYS A 28 4.55 -28.62 -14.65
C LYS A 28 3.45 -27.57 -14.52
N LYS A 29 3.82 -26.33 -14.19
CA LYS A 29 2.87 -25.21 -14.04
C LYS A 29 2.39 -24.80 -15.43
N SER A 30 1.11 -24.42 -15.55
CA SER A 30 0.61 -23.89 -16.82
C SER A 30 1.19 -22.50 -17.09
N ARG A 31 1.79 -22.30 -18.26
CA ARG A 31 2.31 -20.99 -18.70
C ARG A 31 1.21 -19.93 -18.74
N LEU A 32 -0.03 -20.33 -19.03
CA LEU A 32 -1.17 -19.40 -19.08
C LEU A 32 -1.49 -18.79 -17.71
N SER A 33 -1.06 -19.42 -16.62
CA SER A 33 -1.28 -18.94 -15.26
C SER A 33 -0.24 -17.93 -14.76
N GLU A 34 0.82 -17.65 -15.53
CA GLU A 34 1.92 -16.77 -15.11
C GLU A 34 1.49 -15.31 -14.93
N SER A 35 0.50 -14.88 -15.72
CA SER A 35 -0.06 -13.52 -15.69
C SER A 35 -1.31 -13.39 -14.82
N ASN A 36 -1.59 -14.38 -13.97
CA ASN A 36 -2.73 -14.35 -13.06
C ASN A 36 -2.52 -13.34 -11.94
N TYR A 37 -3.50 -12.46 -11.74
CA TYR A 37 -3.55 -11.53 -10.64
C TYR A 37 -4.88 -11.62 -9.90
N PHE A 38 -4.81 -11.64 -8.57
CA PHE A 38 -5.96 -11.78 -7.68
C PHE A 38 -6.12 -10.53 -6.85
N ASN A 39 -7.33 -9.98 -6.78
CA ASN A 39 -7.66 -8.89 -5.87
C ASN A 39 -8.94 -9.24 -5.11
N LYS A 40 -8.78 -9.74 -3.87
CA LYS A 40 -9.85 -10.31 -3.07
C LYS A 40 -10.58 -11.44 -3.82
N ASN A 41 -11.83 -11.25 -4.23
CA ASN A 41 -12.65 -12.20 -4.98
C ASN A 41 -12.64 -11.94 -6.49
N TYR A 42 -11.89 -10.95 -6.96
CA TYR A 42 -11.75 -10.67 -8.40
C TYR A 42 -10.46 -11.26 -8.93
N PHE A 43 -10.56 -11.94 -10.06
CA PHE A 43 -9.44 -12.47 -10.81
C PHE A 43 -9.26 -11.70 -12.11
N TYR A 44 -8.02 -11.49 -12.52
CA TYR A 44 -7.69 -11.00 -13.85
C TYR A 44 -6.41 -11.63 -14.37
N ASN A 45 -6.41 -12.04 -15.63
CA ASN A 45 -5.22 -12.45 -16.36
C ASN A 45 -4.95 -11.46 -17.48
N ASP A 46 -3.79 -10.80 -17.42
CA ASP A 46 -3.47 -9.71 -18.34
C ASP A 46 -3.06 -10.18 -19.74
N SER A 47 -2.40 -11.34 -19.85
CA SER A 47 -2.04 -11.89 -21.16
C SER A 47 -3.27 -12.41 -21.90
N LEU A 48 -4.19 -13.04 -21.18
CA LEU A 48 -5.43 -13.57 -21.74
C LEU A 48 -6.52 -12.51 -21.91
N LYS A 49 -6.40 -11.36 -21.24
CA LYS A 49 -7.44 -10.32 -21.13
C LYS A 49 -8.77 -10.87 -20.60
N VAL A 50 -8.69 -11.73 -19.59
CA VAL A 50 -9.85 -12.38 -18.96
C VAL A 50 -9.96 -11.94 -17.51
N GLY A 51 -11.10 -11.36 -17.14
CA GLY A 51 -11.49 -11.05 -15.77
C GLY A 51 -12.62 -11.97 -15.30
N ILE A 52 -12.58 -12.41 -14.04
CA ILE A 52 -13.67 -13.20 -13.46
C ILE A 52 -14.00 -12.63 -12.10
N ASP A 53 -15.26 -12.24 -11.92
CA ASP A 53 -15.78 -11.78 -10.65
C ASP A 53 -16.43 -12.94 -9.91
N PHE A 54 -15.80 -13.39 -8.83
CA PHE A 54 -16.37 -14.45 -8.02
C PHE A 54 -17.19 -13.89 -6.85
N ASP A 55 -18.02 -14.73 -6.26
CA ASP A 55 -18.67 -14.41 -5.00
C ASP A 55 -17.66 -14.37 -3.83
N LYS A 56 -18.15 -14.06 -2.63
CA LYS A 56 -17.30 -14.02 -1.43
C LYS A 56 -16.72 -15.41 -1.14
N ASN A 57 -15.64 -15.45 -0.36
CA ASN A 57 -15.05 -16.69 0.17
C ASN A 57 -14.46 -17.68 -0.86
N ILE A 58 -13.88 -17.16 -1.95
CA ILE A 58 -13.09 -17.96 -2.88
C ILE A 58 -11.66 -18.15 -2.38
N GLN A 59 -11.16 -19.39 -2.50
CA GLN A 59 -9.75 -19.72 -2.38
C GLN A 59 -9.18 -20.05 -3.76
N PHE A 60 -8.17 -19.30 -4.19
CA PHE A 60 -7.42 -19.61 -5.40
C PHE A 60 -6.34 -20.66 -5.08
N LYS A 61 -6.20 -21.65 -5.96
CA LYS A 61 -5.21 -22.72 -5.82
C LYS A 61 -4.12 -22.57 -6.88
N GLU A 62 -2.96 -23.14 -6.60
CA GLU A 62 -1.92 -23.26 -7.62
C GLU A 62 -2.41 -24.12 -8.79
N VAL A 63 -2.14 -23.65 -10.01
CA VAL A 63 -2.53 -24.35 -11.23
C VAL A 63 -1.60 -25.54 -11.46
N SER A 64 -2.07 -26.73 -11.08
CA SER A 64 -1.39 -27.99 -11.38
C SER A 64 -2.02 -28.68 -12.60
N LEU A 65 -1.20 -29.04 -13.58
CA LEU A 65 -1.66 -29.81 -14.74
C LEU A 65 -2.21 -31.19 -14.36
N SER A 66 -1.84 -31.75 -13.21
CA SER A 66 -2.42 -33.01 -12.71
C SER A 66 -3.91 -32.85 -12.41
N LYS A 67 -4.35 -31.67 -11.95
CA LYS A 67 -5.74 -31.38 -11.66
C LYS A 67 -6.61 -31.49 -12.92
N ALA A 68 -6.13 -30.98 -14.05
CA ALA A 68 -6.82 -31.12 -15.33
C ALA A 68 -6.89 -32.57 -15.82
N MET A 69 -6.01 -33.47 -15.36
CA MET A 69 -6.06 -34.88 -15.76
C MET A 69 -7.28 -35.62 -15.22
N GLU A 70 -7.87 -35.15 -14.11
CA GLU A 70 -9.15 -35.68 -13.58
C GLU A 70 -10.28 -35.60 -14.62
N TYR A 71 -10.21 -34.63 -15.53
CA TYR A 71 -11.24 -34.36 -16.53
C TYR A 71 -10.80 -34.70 -17.96
N ARG A 72 -9.76 -35.54 -18.13
CA ARG A 72 -9.11 -35.80 -19.43
C ARG A 72 -10.07 -36.18 -20.56
N GLN A 73 -11.05 -37.04 -20.31
CA GLN A 73 -12.02 -37.47 -21.33
C GLN A 73 -12.92 -36.30 -21.77
N LEU A 74 -13.42 -35.53 -20.81
CA LEU A 74 -14.23 -34.34 -21.06
C LEU A 74 -13.44 -33.29 -21.86
N LEU A 75 -12.20 -33.02 -21.46
CA LEU A 75 -11.33 -32.08 -22.16
C LEU A 75 -11.10 -32.53 -23.60
N LYS A 76 -10.74 -33.80 -23.83
CA LYS A 76 -10.52 -34.36 -25.16
C LYS A 76 -11.76 -34.23 -26.07
N LYS A 77 -12.97 -34.48 -25.54
CA LYS A 77 -14.23 -34.35 -26.28
C LYS A 77 -14.50 -32.91 -26.75
N ASN A 78 -13.96 -31.92 -26.03
CA ASN A 78 -14.13 -30.49 -26.32
C ASN A 78 -12.85 -29.86 -26.90
N ASN A 79 -11.94 -30.65 -27.47
CA ASN A 79 -10.67 -30.21 -28.05
C ASN A 79 -9.76 -29.42 -27.08
N LEU A 80 -9.89 -29.67 -25.78
CA LEU A 80 -9.05 -29.08 -24.73
C LEU A 80 -7.97 -30.06 -24.26
N SER A 81 -6.89 -29.50 -23.75
CA SER A 81 -5.78 -30.19 -23.11
C SER A 81 -5.55 -29.67 -21.70
N SER A 82 -4.78 -30.41 -20.89
CA SER A 82 -4.41 -29.91 -19.55
C SER A 82 -3.64 -28.59 -19.61
N LYS A 83 -2.91 -28.32 -20.69
CA LYS A 83 -2.11 -27.09 -20.87
C LYS A 83 -2.97 -25.84 -21.01
N ASP A 84 -4.24 -26.00 -21.36
CA ASP A 84 -5.18 -24.89 -21.53
C ASP A 84 -5.72 -24.38 -20.19
N LEU A 85 -5.49 -25.12 -19.09
CA LEU A 85 -5.87 -24.72 -17.73
C LEU A 85 -5.09 -23.45 -17.33
N PHE A 86 -5.79 -22.40 -16.94
CA PHE A 86 -5.15 -21.16 -16.48
C PHE A 86 -5.58 -20.74 -15.06
N LEU A 87 -6.67 -21.28 -14.51
CA LEU A 87 -7.14 -20.93 -13.16
C LEU A 87 -7.82 -22.12 -12.47
N VAL A 88 -7.51 -22.29 -11.18
CA VAL A 88 -8.20 -23.21 -10.27
C VAL A 88 -8.68 -22.42 -9.05
N ALA A 89 -9.96 -22.55 -8.72
CA ALA A 89 -10.61 -21.85 -7.62
C ALA A 89 -11.55 -22.77 -6.85
N GLU A 90 -11.73 -22.50 -5.57
CA GLU A 90 -12.63 -23.26 -4.70
C GLU A 90 -13.53 -22.28 -3.93
N SER A 91 -14.85 -22.48 -3.97
CA SER A 91 -15.79 -21.79 -3.10
C SER A 91 -16.03 -22.62 -1.85
N LYS A 92 -15.56 -22.15 -0.69
CA LYS A 92 -15.77 -22.86 0.59
C LYS A 92 -17.23 -22.86 1.03
N GLU A 93 -17.94 -21.78 0.73
CA GLU A 93 -19.34 -21.60 1.12
C GLU A 93 -20.27 -22.53 0.34
N ASN A 94 -20.06 -22.63 -0.97
CA ASN A 94 -20.89 -23.45 -1.84
C ASN A 94 -20.36 -24.88 -2.04
N GLY A 95 -19.14 -25.17 -1.58
CA GLY A 95 -18.48 -26.46 -1.83
C GLY A 95 -18.25 -26.70 -3.32
N ASN A 96 -17.88 -25.68 -4.08
CA ASN A 96 -17.66 -25.78 -5.52
C ASN A 96 -16.17 -25.74 -5.85
N GLU A 97 -15.68 -26.76 -6.55
CA GLU A 97 -14.37 -26.75 -7.19
C GLU A 97 -14.49 -26.30 -8.64
N MET A 98 -13.62 -25.36 -9.06
CA MET A 98 -13.72 -24.70 -10.36
C MET A 98 -12.38 -24.76 -11.10
N CYS A 99 -12.44 -25.10 -12.38
CA CYS A 99 -11.30 -25.10 -13.30
C CYS A 99 -11.65 -24.30 -14.54
N PHE A 100 -10.77 -23.37 -14.94
CA PHE A 100 -10.95 -22.56 -16.14
C PHE A 100 -9.86 -22.79 -17.16
N PHE A 101 -10.29 -22.93 -18.41
CA PHE A 101 -9.43 -23.22 -19.54
C PHE A 101 -9.56 -22.14 -20.60
N TYR A 102 -8.49 -21.88 -21.34
CA TYR A 102 -8.46 -20.84 -22.36
C TYR A 102 -7.98 -21.42 -23.69
N GLN A 103 -8.63 -20.99 -24.78
CA GLN A 103 -8.17 -21.21 -26.14
C GLN A 103 -8.27 -19.93 -26.96
N GLU A 104 -7.32 -19.76 -27.86
CA GLU A 104 -7.39 -18.77 -28.93
C GLU A 104 -7.82 -19.47 -30.21
N ILE A 105 -8.93 -19.02 -30.80
CA ILE A 105 -9.50 -19.60 -32.03
C ILE A 105 -9.13 -18.76 -33.25
N LYS A 106 -9.00 -19.42 -34.41
CA LYS A 106 -8.74 -18.73 -35.68
C LYS A 106 -10.04 -18.07 -36.18
N ALA A 107 -10.11 -16.75 -36.03
CA ALA A 107 -11.07 -15.79 -36.62
C ALA A 107 -12.58 -16.06 -36.47
N SER A 108 -13.27 -15.16 -35.74
CA SER A 108 -14.47 -14.52 -36.27
C SER A 108 -14.22 -13.01 -36.18
N ASP A 109 -14.40 -12.26 -37.28
CA ASP A 109 -14.29 -10.79 -37.30
C ASP A 109 -15.43 -10.11 -36.50
N ASP A 110 -16.30 -10.91 -35.90
CA ASP A 110 -17.40 -10.45 -35.10
C ASP A 110 -17.00 -10.25 -33.63
N ASN A 111 -17.27 -9.05 -33.10
CA ASN A 111 -17.14 -8.72 -31.67
C ASN A 111 -18.28 -9.33 -30.83
N LEU A 112 -19.19 -10.08 -31.46
CA LEU A 112 -20.28 -10.79 -30.80
C LEU A 112 -19.73 -11.70 -29.68
N SER A 113 -20.32 -11.54 -28.49
CA SER A 113 -20.08 -12.45 -27.38
C SER A 113 -21.11 -13.57 -27.43
N SER A 114 -20.64 -14.81 -27.31
CA SER A 114 -21.51 -15.98 -27.16
C SER A 114 -21.19 -16.68 -25.84
N SER A 115 -22.21 -17.29 -25.25
CA SER A 115 -22.06 -18.09 -24.04
C SER A 115 -22.99 -19.29 -24.10
N LYS A 116 -22.53 -20.45 -23.63
CA LYS A 116 -23.27 -21.70 -23.72
C LYS A 116 -22.91 -22.63 -22.56
N ILE A 117 -23.93 -23.24 -21.96
CA ILE A 117 -23.74 -24.42 -21.11
C ILE A 117 -23.57 -25.63 -22.02
N VAL A 118 -22.42 -26.28 -21.93
CA VAL A 118 -22.04 -27.44 -22.75
C VAL A 118 -22.49 -28.75 -22.11
N ILE A 119 -22.35 -28.85 -20.78
CA ILE A 119 -22.81 -29.99 -19.97
C ILE A 119 -23.42 -29.47 -18.69
N ASN A 120 -24.57 -30.03 -18.32
CA ASN A 120 -25.19 -29.89 -17.01
C ASN A 120 -25.59 -31.28 -16.51
N ASP A 121 -24.68 -31.95 -15.81
CA ASP A 121 -24.91 -33.28 -15.25
C ASP A 121 -25.21 -33.15 -13.76
N THR A 122 -26.49 -33.28 -13.42
CA THR A 122 -27.00 -33.18 -12.06
C THR A 122 -26.64 -34.39 -11.20
N ILE A 123 -26.34 -35.54 -11.82
CA ILE A 123 -25.99 -36.79 -11.13
C ILE A 123 -24.52 -36.73 -10.67
N SER A 124 -23.62 -36.38 -11.59
CA SER A 124 -22.19 -36.20 -11.25
C SER A 124 -21.88 -34.81 -10.67
N LYS A 125 -22.90 -33.96 -10.52
CA LYS A 125 -22.84 -32.59 -10.01
C LYS A 125 -21.82 -31.73 -10.76
N LEU A 126 -21.75 -31.89 -12.07
CA LEU A 126 -20.77 -31.29 -12.96
C LEU A 126 -21.44 -30.34 -13.94
N LEU A 127 -20.98 -29.09 -13.96
CA LEU A 127 -21.35 -28.09 -14.96
C LEU A 127 -20.13 -27.74 -15.80
N PHE A 128 -20.28 -27.74 -17.12
CA PHE A 128 -19.26 -27.30 -18.06
C PHE A 128 -19.86 -26.27 -19.01
N PHE A 129 -19.22 -25.11 -19.14
CA PHE A 129 -19.70 -24.02 -19.99
C PHE A 129 -18.56 -23.41 -20.80
N GLU A 130 -18.93 -22.65 -21.81
CA GLU A 130 -18.03 -21.85 -22.62
C GLU A 130 -18.54 -20.41 -22.79
N LYS A 131 -17.60 -19.46 -22.86
CA LYS A 131 -17.83 -18.07 -23.24
C LYS A 131 -16.79 -17.66 -24.28
N GLN A 132 -17.24 -17.04 -25.34
CA GLN A 132 -16.37 -16.54 -26.41
C GLN A 132 -16.64 -15.06 -26.65
N LYS A 133 -15.59 -14.33 -27.01
CA LYS A 133 -15.66 -12.98 -27.58
C LYS A 133 -14.51 -12.82 -28.57
N GLY A 134 -14.83 -12.55 -29.84
CA GLY A 134 -13.84 -12.55 -30.91
C GLY A 134 -13.02 -13.85 -30.92
N LYS A 135 -11.68 -13.74 -30.88
CA LYS A 135 -10.74 -14.87 -30.93
C LYS A 135 -10.54 -15.58 -29.58
N ARG A 136 -11.08 -15.03 -28.48
CA ARG A 136 -10.81 -15.52 -27.12
C ARG A 136 -11.96 -16.40 -26.67
N LYS A 137 -11.65 -17.64 -26.28
CA LYS A 137 -12.62 -18.60 -25.76
C LYS A 137 -12.20 -19.08 -24.37
N VAL A 138 -13.10 -18.95 -23.40
CA VAL A 138 -12.93 -19.37 -22.02
C VAL A 138 -13.91 -20.50 -21.74
N PHE A 139 -13.42 -21.56 -21.13
CA PHE A 139 -14.24 -22.67 -20.63
C PHE A 139 -14.19 -22.69 -19.12
N GLY A 140 -15.32 -22.95 -18.47
CA GLY A 140 -15.40 -23.16 -17.03
C GLY A 140 -15.98 -24.53 -16.72
N LEU A 141 -15.34 -25.23 -15.81
CA LEU A 141 -15.80 -26.49 -15.23
C LEU A 141 -16.05 -26.25 -13.75
N ILE A 142 -17.26 -26.57 -13.29
CA ILE A 142 -17.65 -26.50 -11.88
C ILE A 142 -18.07 -27.88 -11.43
N LYS A 143 -17.49 -28.36 -10.33
CA LYS A 143 -17.87 -29.59 -9.65
C LYS A 143 -18.34 -29.25 -8.23
N ASP A 144 -19.59 -29.55 -7.92
CA ASP A 144 -20.10 -29.43 -6.56
C ASP A 144 -19.68 -30.65 -5.73
N ILE A 145 -18.84 -30.40 -4.74
CA ILE A 145 -18.32 -31.37 -3.77
C ILE A 145 -19.04 -31.27 -2.42
N SER A 146 -20.07 -30.44 -2.31
CA SER A 146 -20.86 -30.29 -1.09
C SER A 146 -21.70 -31.54 -0.79
N ILE A 147 -21.81 -31.83 0.51
CA ILE A 147 -22.62 -32.94 1.03
C ILE A 147 -24.12 -32.63 0.90
N LYS A 148 -24.52 -31.37 1.11
CA LYS A 148 -25.92 -30.94 1.15
C LYS A 148 -26.56 -30.74 -0.24
N GLY A 149 -25.76 -30.71 -1.31
CA GLY A 149 -26.23 -30.50 -2.68
C GLY A 149 -26.67 -29.06 -2.89
N ASN A 150 -25.80 -28.25 -3.48
CA ASN A 150 -26.17 -26.90 -3.88
C ASN A 150 -26.62 -26.89 -5.34
N ASN A 151 -27.41 -25.88 -5.73
CA ASN A 151 -27.86 -25.74 -7.10
C ASN A 151 -26.72 -25.20 -7.99
N SER A 152 -25.74 -26.07 -8.30
CA SER A 152 -24.53 -25.77 -9.06
C SER A 152 -24.80 -25.16 -10.43
N SER A 153 -25.97 -25.47 -11.02
CA SER A 153 -26.44 -24.89 -12.28
C SER A 153 -26.72 -23.38 -12.17
N ILE A 154 -27.34 -22.92 -11.07
CA ILE A 154 -27.63 -21.50 -10.86
C ILE A 154 -26.31 -20.73 -10.64
N TYR A 155 -25.48 -21.24 -9.73
CA TYR A 155 -24.17 -20.65 -9.43
C TYR A 155 -23.28 -20.55 -10.67
N GLY A 156 -23.22 -21.62 -11.47
CA GLY A 156 -22.40 -21.60 -12.67
C GLY A 156 -22.93 -20.73 -13.80
N THR A 157 -24.25 -20.58 -13.92
CA THR A 157 -24.85 -19.63 -14.88
C THR A 157 -24.55 -18.18 -14.49
N ASP A 158 -24.64 -17.86 -13.20
CA ASP A 158 -24.26 -16.55 -12.68
C ASP A 158 -22.75 -16.27 -12.88
N LEU A 159 -21.90 -17.26 -12.58
CA LEU A 159 -20.45 -17.13 -12.78
C LEU A 159 -20.08 -16.94 -14.26
N LEU A 160 -20.75 -17.64 -15.18
CA LEU A 160 -20.59 -17.46 -16.63
C LEU A 160 -20.87 -16.00 -17.05
N ASN A 161 -21.88 -15.36 -16.46
CA ASN A 161 -22.21 -13.96 -16.72
C ASN A 161 -21.13 -13.01 -16.15
N LYS A 162 -20.46 -13.40 -15.06
CA LYS A 162 -19.39 -12.62 -14.40
C LYS A 162 -18.01 -12.76 -15.07
N ILE A 163 -17.86 -13.59 -16.10
CA ILE A 163 -16.63 -13.67 -16.92
C ILE A 163 -16.61 -12.51 -17.92
N ASN A 164 -15.56 -11.71 -17.86
CA ASN A 164 -15.29 -10.58 -18.72
C ASN A 164 -14.11 -10.90 -19.65
N ILE A 165 -14.29 -10.70 -20.96
CA ILE A 165 -13.26 -10.90 -21.98
C ILE A 165 -13.02 -9.56 -22.68
N ASP A 166 -11.76 -9.15 -22.77
CA ASP A 166 -11.34 -7.84 -23.31
C ASP A 166 -11.94 -6.64 -22.57
N SER A 167 -12.34 -6.85 -21.32
CA SER A 167 -12.82 -5.79 -20.42
C SER A 167 -12.29 -6.02 -19.01
N LEU A 168 -11.97 -4.92 -18.34
CA LEU A 168 -11.48 -4.91 -16.97
C LEU A 168 -12.51 -4.23 -16.08
N ASN A 169 -12.89 -4.88 -14.97
CA ASN A 169 -13.72 -4.23 -13.95
C ASN A 169 -12.86 -3.24 -13.14
N THR A 170 -12.85 -1.97 -13.55
CA THR A 170 -12.02 -0.92 -12.93
C THR A 170 -12.36 -0.62 -11.47
N ARG A 171 -13.59 -0.92 -11.03
CA ARG A 171 -13.99 -0.81 -9.61
C ARG A 171 -13.31 -1.87 -8.74
N LYS A 172 -12.94 -3.02 -9.32
CA LYS A 172 -12.26 -4.12 -8.62
C LYS A 172 -10.79 -4.23 -8.99
N MET A 173 -10.38 -3.67 -10.12
CA MET A 173 -9.01 -3.68 -10.61
C MET A 173 -8.60 -2.30 -11.10
N SER A 174 -8.26 -1.46 -10.13
CA SER A 174 -7.58 -0.18 -10.29
C SER A 174 -6.59 -0.04 -9.13
N PHE A 175 -5.60 0.85 -9.22
CA PHE A 175 -4.66 1.05 -8.12
C PHE A 175 -5.36 1.39 -6.79
N PRO A 176 -6.39 2.27 -6.73
CA PRO A 176 -7.14 2.51 -5.51
C PRO A 176 -7.87 1.26 -4.99
N ALA A 177 -8.50 0.48 -5.87
CA ALA A 177 -9.19 -0.75 -5.45
C ALA A 177 -8.20 -1.80 -4.90
N ILE A 178 -7.04 -1.97 -5.55
CA ILE A 178 -5.97 -2.86 -5.09
C ILE A 178 -5.46 -2.40 -3.73
N PHE A 179 -5.24 -1.10 -3.56
CA PHE A 179 -4.78 -0.55 -2.30
C PHE A 179 -5.79 -0.82 -1.16
N ILE A 180 -7.05 -0.40 -1.33
CA ILE A 180 -8.10 -0.52 -0.30
C ILE A 180 -8.31 -1.98 0.15
N TYR A 181 -8.27 -2.94 -0.78
CA TYR A 181 -8.47 -4.35 -0.43
C TYR A 181 -7.26 -5.02 0.21
N ASN A 182 -6.06 -4.47 0.04
CA ASN A 182 -4.83 -5.08 0.54
C ASN A 182 -4.17 -4.25 1.66
N PHE A 183 -4.75 -3.11 2.04
CA PHE A 183 -4.32 -2.24 3.13
C PHE A 183 -5.51 -1.91 4.05
N PRO A 184 -5.94 -2.84 4.91
CA PRO A 184 -7.10 -2.64 5.78
C PRO A 184 -6.84 -1.60 6.89
N ASN A 185 -7.92 -1.05 7.47
CA ASN A 185 -7.86 -0.08 8.57
C ASN A 185 -7.66 -0.72 9.96
N VAL A 186 -7.22 -1.98 10.02
CA VAL A 186 -6.86 -2.69 11.25
C VAL A 186 -5.58 -3.46 10.96
N HIS A 187 -4.50 -3.06 11.63
CA HIS A 187 -3.16 -3.65 11.55
C HIS A 187 -2.72 -4.08 10.12
N PRO A 188 -2.75 -3.17 9.13
CA PRO A 188 -2.36 -3.47 7.77
C PRO A 188 -0.92 -4.00 7.67
N ASN A 189 -0.61 -4.63 6.55
CA ASN A 189 0.75 -5.02 6.19
C ASN A 189 1.20 -4.18 4.98
N PRO A 190 1.93 -3.06 5.20
CA PRO A 190 2.41 -2.22 4.10
C PRO A 190 3.30 -2.97 3.12
N PHE A 191 4.02 -4.00 3.56
CA PHE A 191 4.90 -4.78 2.69
C PHE A 191 4.11 -5.65 1.71
N TYR A 192 3.06 -6.32 2.19
CA TYR A 192 2.11 -7.04 1.33
C TYR A 192 1.41 -6.10 0.35
N ALA A 193 0.86 -4.98 0.82
CA ALA A 193 0.19 -4.00 -0.03
C ALA A 193 1.13 -3.41 -1.10
N SER A 194 2.38 -3.11 -0.74
CA SER A 194 3.43 -2.69 -1.67
C SER A 194 3.64 -3.71 -2.79
N LYS A 195 3.79 -5.00 -2.44
CA LYS A 195 3.94 -6.08 -3.42
C LYS A 195 2.72 -6.18 -4.34
N LYS A 196 1.51 -6.06 -3.79
CA LYS A 196 0.26 -6.07 -4.57
C LYS A 196 0.21 -4.92 -5.58
N LEU A 197 0.55 -3.70 -5.18
CA LEU A 197 0.57 -2.54 -6.08
C LEU A 197 1.68 -2.62 -7.13
N ALA A 198 2.88 -3.05 -6.74
CA ALA A 198 4.03 -3.14 -7.63
C ALA A 198 3.78 -4.12 -8.79
N THR A 199 3.18 -5.27 -8.47
CA THR A 199 2.87 -6.38 -9.40
C THR A 199 1.50 -6.28 -10.08
N ALA A 200 0.74 -5.21 -9.81
CA ALA A 200 -0.55 -5.00 -10.44
C ALA A 200 -0.40 -4.90 -11.97
N PRO A 201 -1.18 -5.68 -12.76
CA PRO A 201 -1.08 -5.70 -14.22
C PRO A 201 -1.86 -4.54 -14.83
N LEU A 202 -1.55 -3.33 -14.38
CA LEU A 202 -2.19 -2.09 -14.79
C LEU A 202 -1.13 -1.17 -15.38
N LYS A 203 -1.46 -0.53 -16.49
CA LYS A 203 -0.63 0.52 -17.06
C LYS A 203 -0.64 1.72 -16.14
N ALA A 204 0.54 2.30 -15.92
CA ALA A 204 0.71 3.53 -15.18
C ALA A 204 0.96 4.63 -16.22
N GLU A 205 0.17 5.72 -16.20
CA GLU A 205 0.24 6.78 -17.21
C GLU A 205 0.92 8.03 -16.65
N GLY A 206 2.11 8.38 -17.16
CA GLY A 206 2.84 9.59 -16.76
C GLY A 206 3.67 9.47 -15.46
N GLU A 207 4.50 10.48 -15.21
CA GLU A 207 5.22 10.66 -13.94
C GLU A 207 4.25 11.16 -12.86
N ASN A 208 4.35 10.64 -11.62
CA ASN A 208 3.44 10.96 -10.50
C ASN A 208 1.96 10.52 -10.64
N ASN A 209 1.73 9.41 -11.33
CA ASN A 209 0.40 8.83 -11.46
C ASN A 209 -0.11 8.12 -10.18
N THR A 210 -1.36 7.65 -10.21
CA THR A 210 -1.99 6.95 -9.07
C THR A 210 -1.19 5.75 -8.55
N LYS A 211 -0.45 5.03 -9.42
CA LYS A 211 0.45 3.95 -8.98
C LYS A 211 1.57 4.52 -8.12
N PHE A 212 2.26 5.55 -8.60
CA PHE A 212 3.34 6.18 -7.87
C PHE A 212 2.83 6.71 -6.53
N GLN A 213 1.74 7.47 -6.51
CA GLN A 213 1.22 8.06 -5.27
C GLN A 213 0.91 6.99 -4.22
N LEU A 214 0.17 5.93 -4.58
CA LEU A 214 -0.19 4.87 -3.63
C LEU A 214 0.99 3.97 -3.26
N LEU A 215 1.86 3.64 -4.23
CA LEU A 215 3.03 2.80 -3.99
C LEU A 215 4.05 3.52 -3.12
N SER A 216 4.38 4.78 -3.41
CA SER A 216 5.29 5.58 -2.59
C SER A 216 4.71 5.81 -1.20
N THR A 217 3.38 6.05 -1.09
CA THR A 217 2.72 6.22 0.22
C THR A 217 2.83 4.96 1.07
N VAL A 218 2.49 3.77 0.56
CA VAL A 218 2.58 2.56 1.38
C VAL A 218 4.02 2.20 1.74
N ASN A 219 4.96 2.50 0.84
CA ASN A 219 6.37 2.22 1.07
C ASN A 219 7.03 3.19 2.05
N SER A 220 6.48 4.40 2.24
CA SER A 220 6.98 5.38 3.21
C SER A 220 6.79 4.92 4.67
N PHE A 221 5.89 3.98 4.91
CA PHE A 221 5.59 3.43 6.24
C PHE A 221 6.72 2.52 6.76
N MET A 222 7.66 2.15 5.90
CA MET A 222 8.68 1.14 6.18
C MET A 222 10.07 1.72 5.94
N SER A 223 10.90 1.76 6.98
CA SER A 223 12.32 2.13 6.83
C SER A 223 13.16 0.97 6.28
N ASN A 224 14.37 1.28 5.80
CA ASN A 224 15.28 0.37 5.10
C ASN A 224 14.66 -0.22 3.82
N ASN A 225 13.90 0.59 3.09
CA ASN A 225 13.12 0.15 1.95
C ASN A 225 13.72 0.65 0.63
N LYS A 226 14.47 -0.22 -0.06
CA LYS A 226 15.14 0.12 -1.31
C LYS A 226 14.18 0.53 -2.43
N LEU A 227 12.97 -0.03 -2.44
CA LEU A 227 11.95 0.35 -3.42
C LEU A 227 11.51 1.80 -3.19
N TYR A 228 11.27 2.18 -1.94
CA TYR A 228 10.96 3.56 -1.57
C TYR A 228 12.09 4.52 -2.01
N ASP A 229 13.33 4.21 -1.63
CA ASP A 229 14.49 5.04 -1.95
C ASP A 229 14.63 5.25 -3.47
N SER A 230 14.42 4.18 -4.26
CA SER A 230 14.44 4.27 -5.71
C SER A 230 13.30 5.12 -6.27
N LEU A 231 12.08 4.96 -5.77
CA LEU A 231 10.91 5.72 -6.23
C LEU A 231 11.10 7.23 -5.98
N ILE A 232 11.55 7.58 -4.77
CA ILE A 232 11.79 8.97 -4.39
C ILE A 232 12.95 9.56 -5.18
N THR A 233 14.08 8.85 -5.29
CA THR A 233 15.24 9.33 -6.05
C THR A 233 14.88 9.61 -7.51
N SER A 234 14.12 8.70 -8.15
CA SER A 234 13.65 8.91 -9.52
C SER A 234 12.70 10.10 -9.63
N TYR A 235 11.77 10.27 -8.68
CA TYR A 235 10.82 11.38 -8.66
C TYR A 235 11.47 12.75 -8.42
N GLU A 236 12.49 12.81 -7.56
CA GLU A 236 13.18 14.04 -7.22
C GLU A 236 14.17 14.49 -8.29
N LYS A 237 14.71 13.58 -9.11
CA LYS A 237 15.82 13.87 -10.04
C LYS A 237 15.58 15.12 -10.90
N LEU A 238 14.53 15.13 -11.72
CA LEU A 238 14.24 16.26 -12.62
C LEU A 238 13.84 17.53 -11.85
N ARG A 239 13.23 17.37 -10.66
CA ARG A 239 12.84 18.48 -9.79
C ARG A 239 14.07 19.17 -9.21
N LYS A 240 15.05 18.40 -8.74
CA LYS A 240 16.33 18.91 -8.23
C LYS A 240 17.14 19.58 -9.34
N GLU A 241 17.21 18.98 -10.52
CA GLU A 241 17.85 19.60 -11.69
C GLU A 241 17.24 20.97 -12.01
N LYS A 242 15.92 21.13 -11.85
CA LYS A 242 15.22 22.40 -12.03
C LYS A 242 15.53 23.44 -10.95
N PHE A 243 15.67 23.05 -9.69
CA PHE A 243 15.71 23.99 -8.56
C PHE A 243 17.09 24.18 -7.93
N ASN A 244 18.05 23.29 -8.11
CA ASN A 244 19.35 23.38 -7.43
C ASN A 244 20.07 24.73 -7.65
N SER A 245 20.12 25.23 -8.89
CA SER A 245 20.77 26.52 -9.18
C SER A 245 20.06 27.68 -8.48
N LEU A 246 18.73 27.73 -8.61
CA LEU A 246 17.92 28.78 -7.97
C LEU A 246 18.13 28.82 -6.46
N ILE A 247 18.13 27.65 -5.81
CA ILE A 247 18.26 27.58 -4.35
C ILE A 247 19.70 27.93 -3.91
N ALA A 248 20.70 27.58 -4.71
CA ALA A 248 22.07 28.02 -4.45
C ALA A 248 22.20 29.56 -4.53
N ASP A 249 21.58 30.19 -5.52
CA ASP A 249 21.61 31.65 -5.69
C ASP A 249 20.86 32.37 -4.55
N LEU A 250 19.72 31.85 -4.13
CA LEU A 250 18.93 32.42 -3.03
C LEU A 250 19.55 32.20 -1.64
N SER A 251 20.55 31.33 -1.52
CA SER A 251 21.13 30.97 -0.23
C SER A 251 21.88 32.11 0.46
N SER A 252 22.18 33.21 -0.24
CA SER A 252 22.82 34.42 0.30
C SER A 252 21.84 35.54 0.65
N GLU A 253 20.54 35.39 0.38
CA GLU A 253 19.54 36.41 0.66
C GLU A 253 19.23 36.50 2.17
N ASP A 254 19.17 37.72 2.70
CA ASP A 254 19.08 37.98 4.15
C ASP A 254 17.79 37.46 4.81
N ASP A 255 16.70 37.34 4.05
CA ASP A 255 15.42 36.78 4.53
C ASP A 255 15.10 35.40 3.95
N VAL A 256 16.13 34.67 3.53
CA VAL A 256 16.09 33.21 3.36
C VAL A 256 16.64 32.55 4.63
N PHE A 257 15.75 31.87 5.35
CA PHE A 257 16.04 31.30 6.67
C PHE A 257 16.48 29.85 6.56
N LYS A 258 17.33 29.41 7.49
CA LYS A 258 18.01 28.10 7.43
C LYS A 258 17.97 27.40 8.78
N ASP A 259 17.70 26.10 8.76
CA ASP A 259 17.71 25.23 9.93
C ASP A 259 16.94 25.85 11.13
N ASN A 260 17.60 26.06 12.27
CA ASN A 260 16.96 26.57 13.49
C ASN A 260 16.35 27.97 13.35
N SER A 261 16.87 28.84 12.45
CA SER A 261 16.34 30.19 12.28
C SER A 261 14.95 30.21 11.63
N ILE A 262 14.57 29.11 10.95
CA ILE A 262 13.24 28.94 10.36
C ILE A 262 12.17 28.90 11.45
N PHE A 263 12.40 28.18 12.54
CA PHE A 263 11.44 28.11 13.65
C PHE A 263 11.28 29.46 14.34
N VAL A 264 12.37 30.22 14.48
CA VAL A 264 12.29 31.61 14.98
C VAL A 264 11.41 32.44 14.06
N LYS A 265 11.65 32.37 12.74
CA LYS A 265 10.88 33.14 11.77
C LYS A 265 9.41 32.77 11.75
N ILE A 266 9.09 31.48 11.71
CA ILE A 266 7.70 31.02 11.75
C ILE A 266 7.05 31.40 13.10
N GLY A 267 7.80 31.42 14.19
CA GLY A 267 7.33 31.93 15.49
C GLY A 267 6.95 33.41 15.45
N GLU A 268 7.70 34.27 14.74
CA GLU A 268 7.34 35.68 14.53
C GLU A 268 6.05 35.81 13.72
N ILE A 269 5.94 35.08 12.62
CA ILE A 269 4.75 35.02 11.76
C ILE A 269 3.54 34.55 12.59
N ALA A 270 3.70 33.47 13.34
CA ALA A 270 2.67 32.87 14.19
C ALA A 270 2.20 33.82 15.30
N LYS A 271 3.05 34.74 15.77
CA LYS A 271 2.67 35.71 16.81
C LYS A 271 1.48 36.58 16.37
N VAL A 272 1.49 37.05 15.12
CA VAL A 272 0.50 38.00 14.59
C VAL A 272 -0.57 37.38 13.69
N ASN A 273 -0.40 36.12 13.27
CA ASN A 273 -1.37 35.41 12.44
C ASN A 273 -2.16 34.38 13.26
N LYS A 274 -3.46 34.21 12.92
CA LYS A 274 -4.34 33.22 13.56
C LYS A 274 -4.23 31.82 12.95
N VAL A 275 -3.95 31.72 11.65
CA VAL A 275 -3.96 30.44 10.94
C VAL A 275 -2.69 30.28 10.14
N ILE A 276 -2.02 29.15 10.34
CA ILE A 276 -0.92 28.68 9.51
C ILE A 276 -1.35 27.36 8.86
N MET A 277 -1.23 27.27 7.54
CA MET A 277 -1.43 26.06 6.78
C MET A 277 -0.10 25.57 6.22
N LEU A 278 0.24 24.31 6.49
CA LEU A 278 1.43 23.65 5.97
C LEU A 278 0.99 22.48 5.11
N ASN A 279 1.48 22.41 3.87
CA ASN A 279 1.18 21.26 3.02
C ASN A 279 2.18 20.12 3.16
N GLU A 280 1.97 19.02 2.43
CA GLU A 280 2.81 17.82 2.44
C GLU A 280 2.53 16.93 1.21
N ASP A 281 3.44 16.00 0.91
CA ASP A 281 3.16 14.92 -0.05
C ASP A 281 3.04 13.63 0.77
N HIS A 282 1.95 12.88 0.59
CA HIS A 282 1.55 11.78 1.48
C HIS A 282 2.62 10.68 1.66
N TYR A 283 3.61 10.67 0.78
CA TYR A 283 4.72 9.74 0.72
C TYR A 283 6.05 10.30 1.26
N TYR A 284 6.12 11.48 1.89
CA TYR A 284 7.34 12.01 2.51
C TYR A 284 7.25 12.07 4.04
N PRO A 285 7.82 11.09 4.77
CA PRO A 285 7.88 11.14 6.23
C PRO A 285 8.63 12.37 6.76
N LYS A 286 9.62 12.89 6.01
CA LYS A 286 10.34 14.13 6.33
C LYS A 286 9.42 15.35 6.45
N HIS A 287 8.31 15.39 5.71
CA HIS A 287 7.33 16.49 5.82
C HIS A 287 6.58 16.43 7.16
N ARG A 288 6.31 15.22 7.68
CA ARG A 288 5.73 15.01 9.02
C ARG A 288 6.68 15.44 10.12
N MET A 289 7.96 15.14 9.95
CA MET A 289 8.99 15.53 10.93
C MET A 289 9.08 17.04 11.08
N PHE A 290 9.10 17.78 9.98
CA PHE A 290 9.11 19.24 10.06
C PHE A 290 7.85 19.78 10.76
N ALA A 291 6.66 19.28 10.38
CA ALA A 291 5.40 19.66 11.03
C ALA A 291 5.42 19.37 12.55
N MET A 292 6.02 18.24 12.94
CA MET A 292 6.18 17.83 14.33
C MET A 292 7.15 18.72 15.11
N GLU A 293 8.27 19.14 14.53
CA GLU A 293 9.20 20.08 15.17
C GLU A 293 8.58 21.46 15.33
N LEU A 294 7.73 21.86 14.38
CA LEU A 294 7.05 23.15 14.41
C LEU A 294 6.01 23.27 15.55
N LEU A 295 5.49 22.16 16.08
CA LEU A 295 4.44 22.16 17.10
C LEU A 295 4.81 22.97 18.35
N ALA A 296 6.02 22.82 18.88
CA ALA A 296 6.44 23.51 20.10
C ALA A 296 6.49 25.04 19.86
N THR A 297 7.09 25.44 18.74
CA THR A 297 7.12 26.84 18.31
C THR A 297 5.72 27.43 18.19
N LEU A 298 4.77 26.71 17.58
CA LEU A 298 3.40 27.20 17.43
C LEU A 298 2.65 27.25 18.77
N LYS A 299 2.84 26.24 19.62
CA LYS A 299 2.23 26.18 20.95
C LYS A 299 2.63 27.40 21.79
N ASP A 300 3.91 27.75 21.78
CA ASP A 300 4.45 28.94 22.46
C ASP A 300 3.86 30.26 21.95
N LYS A 301 3.26 30.27 20.76
CA LYS A 301 2.57 31.45 20.18
C LYS A 301 1.05 31.40 20.30
N GLY A 302 0.54 30.47 21.10
CA GLY A 302 -0.88 30.33 21.44
C GLY A 302 -1.68 29.45 20.49
N TYR A 303 -1.03 28.71 19.59
CA TYR A 303 -1.74 27.73 18.75
C TYR A 303 -2.17 26.55 19.61
N ASN A 304 -3.48 26.33 19.71
CA ASN A 304 -4.08 25.29 20.54
C ASN A 304 -4.85 24.26 19.72
N TYR A 305 -5.11 24.52 18.43
CA TYR A 305 -5.87 23.63 17.56
C TYR A 305 -4.99 23.11 16.43
N LEU A 306 -5.07 21.80 16.19
CA LEU A 306 -4.47 21.14 15.04
C LEU A 306 -5.60 20.53 14.20
N SER A 307 -5.67 20.90 12.93
CA SER A 307 -6.63 20.36 11.97
C SER A 307 -5.92 19.56 10.88
N LEU A 308 -6.31 18.30 10.70
CA LEU A 308 -5.62 17.32 9.86
C LEU A 308 -6.49 16.80 8.72
N GLU A 309 -5.93 16.72 7.52
CA GLU A 309 -6.59 16.05 6.39
C GLU A 309 -6.69 14.54 6.65
N GLY A 310 -7.84 13.94 6.31
CA GLY A 310 -8.02 12.49 6.37
C GLY A 310 -7.98 11.89 7.78
N PHE A 311 -7.99 12.71 8.83
CA PHE A 311 -8.10 12.29 10.22
C PHE A 311 -9.58 12.21 10.64
N ASN A 312 -9.95 11.14 11.30
CA ASN A 312 -11.27 10.88 11.85
C ASN A 312 -11.11 10.75 13.37
N VAL A 313 -11.78 11.62 14.11
CA VAL A 313 -11.78 11.53 15.58
C VAL A 313 -12.66 10.34 15.98
N SER A 314 -12.05 9.28 16.52
CA SER A 314 -12.76 8.11 17.03
C SER A 314 -13.15 8.32 18.49
N THR A 315 -14.29 8.95 18.73
CA THR A 315 -14.80 9.32 20.08
C THR A 315 -13.84 10.21 20.90
N GLU A 316 -14.38 11.02 21.79
CA GLU A 316 -13.63 12.05 22.53
C GLU A 316 -12.59 11.48 23.54
N LYS A 317 -12.44 10.15 23.64
CA LYS A 317 -11.65 9.47 24.69
C LYS A 317 -10.33 8.84 24.25
N GLU A 318 -10.02 8.79 22.95
CA GLU A 318 -8.75 8.21 22.50
C GLU A 318 -7.66 9.29 22.38
N LEU A 319 -6.86 9.43 23.44
CA LEU A 319 -5.70 10.33 23.54
C LEU A 319 -4.48 9.83 22.70
N THR A 320 -4.69 8.94 21.72
CA THR A 320 -3.60 8.28 20.99
C THR A 320 -4.03 7.92 19.57
N PRO A 321 -3.21 8.21 18.54
CA PRO A 321 -3.55 7.86 17.16
C PRO A 321 -3.58 6.34 16.96
N ASN A 322 -4.53 5.89 16.13
CA ASN A 322 -4.74 4.49 15.78
C ASN A 322 -5.18 4.31 14.32
N TYR A 323 -5.18 3.06 13.84
CA TYR A 323 -5.46 2.74 12.43
C TYR A 323 -6.86 3.14 11.93
N ARG A 324 -7.83 3.43 12.83
CA ARG A 324 -9.15 3.92 12.43
C ARG A 324 -9.19 5.42 12.22
N ASN A 325 -8.20 6.16 12.70
CA ASN A 325 -8.21 7.61 12.53
C ASN A 325 -8.02 8.00 11.07
N GLY A 326 -7.21 7.29 10.29
CA GLY A 326 -7.01 7.70 8.91
C GLY A 326 -5.92 6.92 8.21
N LEU A 327 -5.99 6.93 6.89
CA LEU A 327 -5.00 6.24 6.08
C LEU A 327 -3.62 6.87 6.24
N TYR A 328 -3.49 8.17 5.99
CA TYR A 328 -2.20 8.87 6.06
C TYR A 328 -1.68 8.94 7.49
N THR A 329 -2.59 9.08 8.46
CA THR A 329 -2.23 9.13 9.88
C THR A 329 -1.76 7.78 10.44
N SER A 330 -1.92 6.70 9.68
CA SER A 330 -1.39 5.38 10.03
C SER A 330 0.08 5.17 9.67
N GLU A 331 0.70 6.16 9.00
CA GLU A 331 2.15 6.22 8.79
C GLU A 331 2.86 6.53 10.13
N PRO A 332 3.94 5.80 10.50
CA PRO A 332 4.61 5.97 11.81
C PRO A 332 5.02 7.40 12.17
N TYR A 333 5.60 8.17 11.25
CA TYR A 333 6.03 9.55 11.52
C TYR A 333 4.85 10.53 11.62
N PHE A 334 3.76 10.31 10.88
CA PHE A 334 2.52 11.04 11.09
C PHE A 334 1.92 10.70 12.47
N ALA A 335 1.90 9.43 12.87
CA ALA A 335 1.44 9.05 14.20
C ALA A 335 2.29 9.70 15.31
N HIS A 336 3.62 9.81 15.15
CA HIS A 336 4.47 10.59 16.07
C HIS A 336 4.12 12.07 16.10
N PHE A 337 3.85 12.68 14.95
CA PHE A 337 3.38 14.06 14.87
C PHE A 337 2.10 14.26 15.71
N ILE A 338 1.12 13.36 15.58
CA ILE A 338 -0.13 13.42 16.36
C ILE A 338 0.12 13.17 17.85
N ARG A 339 0.94 12.17 18.21
CA ARG A 339 1.32 11.91 19.62
C ARG A 339 1.95 13.14 20.26
N LYS A 340 2.88 13.82 19.57
CA LYS A 340 3.52 15.04 20.06
C LYS A 340 2.52 16.19 20.20
N ALA A 341 1.60 16.35 19.24
CA ALA A 341 0.55 17.36 19.32
C ALA A 341 -0.35 17.15 20.55
N ILE A 342 -0.80 15.92 20.80
CA ILE A 342 -1.61 15.58 21.97
C ILE A 342 -0.81 15.80 23.27
N ALA A 343 0.45 15.37 23.31
CA ALA A 343 1.32 15.57 24.47
C ALA A 343 1.57 17.05 24.80
N LEU A 344 1.61 17.91 23.78
CA LEU A 344 1.68 19.37 23.94
C LEU A 344 0.31 20.02 24.22
N GLY A 345 -0.76 19.24 24.32
CA GLY A 345 -2.10 19.73 24.63
C GLY A 345 -2.77 20.47 23.47
N PHE A 346 -2.52 20.07 22.23
CA PHE A 346 -3.34 20.52 21.10
C PHE A 346 -4.69 19.79 21.08
N THR A 347 -5.76 20.51 20.78
CA THR A 347 -7.02 19.93 20.35
C THR A 347 -6.89 19.49 18.89
N VAL A 348 -6.78 18.18 18.67
CA VAL A 348 -6.60 17.59 17.34
C VAL A 348 -7.97 17.24 16.74
N SER A 349 -8.19 17.67 15.50
CA SER A 349 -9.44 17.43 14.76
C SER A 349 -9.15 17.12 13.29
N GLY A 350 -10.14 16.51 12.62
CA GLY A 350 -10.11 16.28 11.19
C GLY A 350 -10.99 17.26 10.44
N HIS A 351 -10.59 17.62 9.22
CA HIS A 351 -11.40 18.52 8.37
C HIS A 351 -11.95 17.86 7.10
N GLU A 352 -11.76 16.56 6.86
CA GLU A 352 -12.26 15.92 5.64
C GLU A 352 -13.78 16.10 5.44
N ASN A 353 -14.20 16.31 4.20
CA ASN A 353 -15.62 16.44 3.88
C ASN A 353 -16.28 15.07 3.69
N VAL A 354 -17.29 14.79 4.52
CA VAL A 354 -18.09 13.56 4.43
C VAL A 354 -19.45 13.76 3.74
N ASP A 355 -19.84 15.00 3.48
CA ASP A 355 -21.08 15.33 2.78
C ASP A 355 -20.89 15.25 1.26
N LYS A 356 -21.61 14.32 0.62
CA LYS A 356 -21.56 14.08 -0.82
C LYS A 356 -22.19 15.20 -1.66
N GLY A 357 -23.04 16.04 -1.06
CA GLY A 357 -23.67 17.18 -1.75
C GLY A 357 -22.78 18.42 -1.81
N THR A 358 -21.72 18.47 -1.00
CA THR A 358 -20.82 19.61 -0.90
C THR A 358 -19.48 19.29 -1.59
N GLY A 359 -18.93 20.22 -2.36
CA GLY A 359 -17.60 20.09 -2.95
C GLY A 359 -16.53 19.88 -1.86
N ARG A 360 -15.52 19.05 -2.12
CA ARG A 360 -14.51 18.67 -1.11
C ARG A 360 -13.82 19.89 -0.49
N GLU A 361 -13.28 20.80 -1.30
CA GLU A 361 -12.53 21.98 -0.84
C GLU A 361 -13.35 22.89 0.08
N ILE A 362 -14.57 23.26 -0.34
CA ILE A 362 -15.47 24.09 0.48
C ILE A 362 -15.94 23.35 1.73
N GLY A 363 -16.18 22.03 1.65
CA GLY A 363 -16.55 21.22 2.80
C GLY A 363 -15.43 21.16 3.84
N GLN A 364 -14.19 21.01 3.39
CA GLN A 364 -13.00 21.04 4.26
C GLN A 364 -12.82 22.41 4.93
N ALA A 365 -12.94 23.50 4.16
CA ALA A 365 -12.89 24.86 4.69
C ALA A 365 -13.97 25.12 5.76
N LYS A 366 -15.22 24.68 5.51
CA LYS A 366 -16.32 24.76 6.47
C LYS A 366 -16.05 23.97 7.76
N ASN A 367 -15.38 22.82 7.67
CA ASN A 367 -15.02 22.04 8.85
C ASN A 367 -13.95 22.72 9.70
N ILE A 368 -12.98 23.41 9.09
CA ILE A 368 -12.02 24.24 9.82
C ILE A 368 -12.72 25.44 10.48
N MET A 369 -13.66 26.07 9.76
CA MET A 369 -14.46 27.19 10.27
C MET A 369 -15.22 26.88 11.56
N LYS A 370 -15.71 25.64 11.73
CA LYS A 370 -16.38 25.21 12.96
C LYS A 370 -15.51 25.35 14.22
N ILE A 371 -14.18 25.37 14.08
CA ILE A 371 -13.26 25.67 15.19
C ILE A 371 -13.42 27.14 15.60
N LEU A 372 -13.41 28.05 14.63
CA LEU A 372 -13.56 29.50 14.85
C LEU A 372 -14.96 29.89 15.33
N GLU A 373 -15.99 29.15 14.91
CA GLU A 373 -17.36 29.34 15.41
C GLU A 373 -17.46 29.03 16.91
N LYS A 374 -16.70 28.03 17.39
CA LYS A 374 -16.65 27.66 18.81
C LYS A 374 -15.70 28.52 19.62
N ASP A 375 -14.58 28.91 19.02
CA ASP A 375 -13.56 29.77 19.62
C ASP A 375 -13.08 30.82 18.61
N PRO A 376 -13.69 32.03 18.60
CA PRO A 376 -13.33 33.10 17.67
C PRO A 376 -11.88 33.61 17.80
N ASN A 377 -11.21 33.29 18.90
CA ASN A 377 -9.81 33.64 19.16
C ASN A 377 -8.85 32.49 18.87
N ALA A 378 -9.35 31.36 18.37
CA ALA A 378 -8.54 30.19 18.07
C ALA A 378 -7.36 30.54 17.15
N LYS A 379 -6.18 30.07 17.54
CA LYS A 379 -5.02 29.94 16.66
C LYS A 379 -4.90 28.50 16.20
N ILE A 380 -4.93 28.30 14.89
CA ILE A 380 -5.15 26.99 14.25
C ILE A 380 -3.96 26.65 13.35
N PHE A 381 -3.35 25.50 13.61
CA PHE A 381 -2.42 24.89 12.69
C PHE A 381 -3.18 23.91 11.81
N VAL A 382 -3.15 24.11 10.49
CA VAL A 382 -3.79 23.22 9.52
C VAL A 382 -2.71 22.47 8.76
N TYR A 383 -2.86 21.16 8.66
CA TYR A 383 -1.93 20.29 7.97
C TYR A 383 -2.65 19.44 6.93
N VAL A 384 -2.22 19.57 5.68
CA VAL A 384 -3.01 19.15 4.51
C VAL A 384 -2.11 18.72 3.35
N GLY A 385 -2.63 17.97 2.39
CA GLY A 385 -1.93 17.51 1.20
C GLY A 385 -1.83 18.59 0.12
N HIS A 386 -0.68 18.63 -0.55
CA HIS A 386 -0.49 19.28 -1.85
C HIS A 386 -1.15 20.68 -1.99
N SER A 387 -2.10 20.83 -2.91
CA SER A 387 -2.63 22.13 -3.36
C SER A 387 -3.77 22.68 -2.50
N HIS A 388 -4.19 21.99 -1.44
CA HIS A 388 -5.26 22.50 -0.58
C HIS A 388 -4.90 23.82 0.13
N ILE A 389 -3.61 24.17 0.21
CA ILE A 389 -3.13 25.45 0.76
C ILE A 389 -3.19 26.63 -0.22
N GLU A 390 -3.56 26.40 -1.48
CA GLU A 390 -3.49 27.43 -2.51
C GLU A 390 -4.64 28.46 -2.36
N LYS A 391 -4.31 29.72 -2.63
CA LYS A 391 -5.16 30.92 -2.56
C LYS A 391 -5.29 31.51 -3.97
N ASN A 392 -6.02 30.80 -4.84
CA ASN A 392 -6.22 31.21 -6.24
C ASN A 392 -7.62 31.80 -6.45
N ASP A 393 -7.70 32.89 -7.22
CA ASP A 393 -8.94 33.64 -7.45
C ASP A 393 -9.80 33.09 -8.61
N ASP A 394 -9.41 31.94 -9.18
CA ASP A 394 -10.08 31.33 -10.33
C ASP A 394 -11.33 30.53 -9.96
N LYS A 395 -12.10 30.09 -10.99
CA LYS A 395 -13.34 29.30 -10.82
C LYS A 395 -13.18 28.02 -10.01
N ASP A 396 -11.98 27.44 -9.99
CA ASP A 396 -11.63 26.23 -9.24
C ASP A 396 -10.78 26.60 -8.01
N LYS A 397 -11.45 27.03 -6.94
CA LYS A 397 -10.83 27.44 -5.69
C LYS A 397 -10.38 26.23 -4.87
N TRP A 398 -9.19 26.34 -4.28
CA TRP A 398 -8.71 25.39 -3.28
C TRP A 398 -9.24 25.72 -1.87
N MET A 399 -9.08 24.76 -0.95
CA MET A 399 -9.58 24.87 0.43
C MET A 399 -9.14 26.16 1.14
N ALA A 400 -7.89 26.59 1.00
CA ALA A 400 -7.41 27.81 1.67
C ALA A 400 -8.09 29.08 1.16
N GLU A 401 -8.40 29.19 -0.13
CA GLU A 401 -9.17 30.32 -0.66
C GLU A 401 -10.61 30.30 -0.14
N TYR A 402 -11.30 29.16 -0.18
CA TYR A 402 -12.63 29.04 0.43
C TYR A 402 -12.62 29.40 1.92
N PHE A 403 -11.60 28.95 2.66
CA PHE A 403 -11.44 29.29 4.07
C PHE A 403 -11.29 30.80 4.28
N LYS A 404 -10.47 31.47 3.46
CA LYS A 404 -10.27 32.92 3.52
C LYS A 404 -11.57 33.68 3.26
N GLU A 405 -12.35 33.28 2.25
CA GLU A 405 -13.64 33.90 1.94
C GLU A 405 -14.68 33.72 3.06
N LEU A 406 -14.75 32.52 3.63
CA LEU A 406 -15.72 32.19 4.68
C LEU A 406 -15.36 32.81 6.03
N SER A 407 -14.07 32.89 6.36
CA SER A 407 -13.58 33.34 7.66
C SER A 407 -13.25 34.82 7.73
N GLY A 408 -12.95 35.45 6.60
CA GLY A 408 -12.28 36.76 6.54
C GLY A 408 -10.82 36.75 7.02
N ILE A 409 -10.24 35.57 7.34
CA ILE A 409 -8.86 35.39 7.78
C ILE A 409 -8.03 34.94 6.58
N ASN A 410 -7.00 35.70 6.21
CA ASN A 410 -6.00 35.25 5.25
C ASN A 410 -5.00 34.30 5.95
N PRO A 411 -5.01 32.98 5.69
CA PRO A 411 -4.07 32.07 6.31
C PRO A 411 -2.65 32.29 5.75
N ILE A 412 -1.64 32.12 6.60
CA ILE A 412 -0.26 32.00 6.13
C ILE A 412 -0.04 30.58 5.62
N THR A 413 0.45 30.45 4.40
CA THR A 413 0.62 29.16 3.74
C THR A 413 2.10 28.86 3.50
N ILE A 414 2.54 27.68 3.92
CA ILE A 414 3.91 27.18 3.76
C ILE A 414 3.86 25.94 2.87
N ASN A 415 4.54 26.00 1.72
CA ASN A 415 4.58 24.92 0.75
C ASN A 415 5.92 24.16 0.83
N GLN A 416 5.89 22.86 1.16
CA GLN A 416 7.05 21.98 1.14
C GLN A 416 6.98 20.90 0.05
N THR A 417 6.04 20.99 -0.89
CA THR A 417 5.82 19.99 -1.95
C THR A 417 6.34 20.43 -3.32
N VAL A 418 6.49 21.74 -3.55
CA VAL A 418 6.88 22.26 -4.87
C VAL A 418 8.39 22.17 -5.06
N ILE A 419 9.17 22.73 -4.15
CA ILE A 419 10.63 22.88 -4.30
C ILE A 419 11.35 21.72 -3.62
N CYS A 420 12.27 21.09 -4.34
CA CYS A 420 13.21 20.12 -3.81
C CYS A 420 14.58 20.43 -4.40
N ALA A 421 15.60 20.52 -3.55
CA ALA A 421 16.97 20.82 -3.95
C ALA A 421 17.96 20.13 -3.00
N ASP A 422 19.14 19.81 -3.52
CA ASP A 422 20.26 19.33 -2.72
C ASP A 422 20.99 20.54 -2.10
N THR A 423 20.95 20.62 -0.78
CA THR A 423 21.51 21.74 -0.01
C THR A 423 22.39 21.22 1.11
N LYS A 424 23.27 22.06 1.66
CA LYS A 424 24.07 21.72 2.83
C LYS A 424 23.21 21.73 4.09
N GLU A 425 22.30 22.69 4.16
CA GLU A 425 21.32 22.87 5.21
C GLU A 425 20.23 21.82 5.12
N ASP A 426 19.70 21.40 6.28
CA ASP A 426 18.63 20.42 6.35
C ASP A 426 17.28 21.06 6.01
N LEU A 427 17.13 22.36 6.31
CA LEU A 427 15.92 23.12 6.04
C LEU A 427 16.26 24.50 5.47
N ILE A 428 15.53 24.93 4.44
CA ILE A 428 15.58 26.30 3.92
C ILE A 428 14.16 26.83 3.71
N LEU A 429 13.83 27.99 4.29
CA LEU A 429 12.55 28.67 4.12
C LEU A 429 12.73 29.92 3.26
N ILE A 430 11.98 29.97 2.15
CA ILE A 430 12.11 30.97 1.10
C ILE A 430 10.80 31.74 0.99
N PRO A 431 10.81 33.07 1.15
CA PRO A 431 9.64 33.91 0.90
C PRO A 431 9.24 33.90 -0.58
N ARG A 432 7.93 33.93 -0.86
CA ARG A 432 7.37 33.94 -2.22
C ARG A 432 8.00 34.99 -3.16
N LYS A 433 8.36 36.17 -2.65
CA LYS A 433 8.86 37.31 -3.45
C LYS A 433 10.05 36.96 -4.36
N TYR A 434 10.82 35.91 -4.03
CA TYR A 434 11.95 35.46 -4.83
C TYR A 434 11.58 34.55 -6.00
N LEU A 435 10.33 34.14 -6.09
CA LEU A 435 9.84 33.12 -7.02
C LEU A 435 8.83 33.67 -8.03
N THR A 436 8.47 34.96 -7.94
CA THR A 436 7.41 35.60 -8.73
C THR A 436 7.77 35.77 -10.22
N ASP A 437 9.04 36.01 -10.54
CA ASP A 437 9.48 36.33 -11.91
C ASP A 437 10.38 35.26 -12.56
N THR A 438 10.94 34.36 -11.76
CA THR A 438 12.08 33.52 -12.15
C THR A 438 11.70 32.06 -12.45
N THR A 439 10.49 31.62 -12.10
CA THR A 439 10.11 30.22 -12.17
C THR A 439 8.66 30.02 -12.59
N LYS A 440 8.38 28.99 -13.41
CA LYS A 440 7.02 28.48 -13.67
C LYS A 440 6.42 27.84 -12.40
N ILE A 441 6.53 28.48 -11.23
CA ILE A 441 5.89 28.04 -9.98
C ILE A 441 4.48 28.64 -9.96
N THR A 442 3.49 27.77 -10.12
CA THR A 442 2.07 28.15 -10.13
C THR A 442 1.45 28.19 -8.73
N SER A 443 2.17 27.68 -7.72
CA SER A 443 1.73 27.79 -6.32
C SER A 443 1.66 29.25 -5.93
N SER A 444 0.63 29.59 -5.16
CA SER A 444 0.29 30.87 -4.54
C SER A 444 0.79 30.98 -3.09
N ALA A 445 1.49 29.97 -2.57
CA ALA A 445 1.92 29.92 -1.18
C ALA A 445 2.82 31.11 -0.78
N ASP A 446 2.73 31.54 0.48
CA ASP A 446 3.47 32.69 1.02
C ASP A 446 4.96 32.35 1.24
N TYR A 447 5.24 31.10 1.66
CA TYR A 447 6.59 30.59 1.87
C TYR A 447 6.76 29.21 1.24
N PHE A 448 8.01 28.91 0.86
CA PHE A 448 8.41 27.63 0.31
C PHE A 448 9.52 27.02 1.17
N LEU A 449 9.39 25.75 1.51
CA LEU A 449 10.34 25.03 2.36
C LEU A 449 11.05 23.95 1.54
N VAL A 450 12.37 24.05 1.45
CA VAL A 450 13.22 22.93 1.07
C VAL A 450 13.45 22.08 2.31
N ASN A 451 12.99 20.84 2.28
CA ASN A 451 13.05 19.93 3.42
C ASN A 451 13.94 18.71 3.10
N ASN A 452 15.10 18.65 3.74
CA ASN A 452 16.11 17.61 3.62
C ASN A 452 16.32 16.80 4.93
N LEU A 453 15.39 16.95 5.89
CA LEU A 453 15.40 16.15 7.13
C LEU A 453 15.41 14.65 6.84
N LYS A 454 16.11 13.90 7.69
CA LYS A 454 16.25 12.44 7.59
C LYS A 454 15.42 11.73 8.66
N PRO A 455 14.37 10.98 8.27
CA PRO A 455 13.57 10.17 9.18
C PRO A 455 14.43 9.18 9.96
N SER A 456 14.40 9.30 11.29
CA SER A 456 14.95 8.31 12.19
C SER A 456 14.26 8.35 13.55
N LEU A 457 14.16 7.20 14.20
CA LEU A 457 13.63 7.11 15.56
C LEU A 457 14.47 7.90 16.58
N LYS A 458 15.78 8.04 16.32
CA LYS A 458 16.69 8.87 17.14
C LYS A 458 16.35 10.36 17.06
N PHE A 459 15.85 10.83 15.92
CA PHE A 459 15.34 12.19 15.79
C PHE A 459 14.07 12.39 16.63
N ILE A 460 13.19 11.38 16.69
CA ILE A 460 11.95 11.43 17.50
C ILE A 460 12.27 11.41 19.00
N TYR A 461 13.26 10.60 19.40
CA TYR A 461 13.64 10.38 20.80
C TYR A 461 15.11 10.75 21.06
N PRO A 462 15.49 12.03 20.90
CA PRO A 462 16.91 12.44 20.92
C PRO A 462 17.57 12.23 22.29
N ASN A 463 16.79 12.25 23.36
CA ASN A 463 17.26 12.12 24.74
C ASN A 463 17.17 10.69 25.30
N MET A 464 16.71 9.72 24.50
CA MET A 464 16.56 8.33 24.94
C MET A 464 17.83 7.52 24.64
N LEU A 465 18.17 6.60 25.53
CA LEU A 465 19.26 5.64 25.30
C LEU A 465 18.81 4.56 24.33
N PHE A 466 19.52 4.40 23.21
CA PHE A 466 19.28 3.33 22.24
C PHE A 466 20.14 2.11 22.55
N LYS A 467 19.54 0.92 22.45
CA LYS A 467 20.20 -0.38 22.62
C LYS A 467 19.95 -1.26 21.42
N LYS A 468 20.95 -2.08 21.11
CA LYS A 468 20.83 -3.13 20.09
C LYS A 468 19.96 -4.26 20.62
N VAL A 469 18.88 -4.55 19.90
CA VAL A 469 17.97 -5.66 20.17
C VAL A 469 18.29 -6.82 19.24
N ILE A 470 18.22 -8.04 19.76
CA ILE A 470 18.38 -9.28 18.98
C ILE A 470 17.24 -10.22 19.34
N ILE A 471 16.29 -10.40 18.42
CA ILE A 471 15.22 -11.39 18.56
C ILE A 471 15.68 -12.70 17.90
N LYS A 472 15.45 -13.82 18.60
CA LYS A 472 15.80 -15.17 18.11
C LYS A 472 14.53 -16.00 17.96
N ASP A 473 14.23 -16.44 16.74
CA ASP A 473 13.12 -17.36 16.47
C ASP A 473 13.54 -18.39 15.40
N ARG A 474 13.08 -19.64 15.56
CA ARG A 474 13.36 -20.73 14.59
C ARG A 474 12.71 -20.47 13.23
N LYS A 475 11.50 -19.89 13.18
CA LYS A 475 10.75 -19.59 11.95
C LYS A 475 11.54 -18.69 11.00
N PHE A 476 12.37 -17.79 11.52
CA PHE A 476 13.23 -16.93 10.71
C PHE A 476 14.20 -17.68 9.79
N SER A 477 14.55 -18.94 10.09
CA SER A 477 15.42 -19.71 9.20
C SER A 477 14.79 -20.06 7.85
N ASN A 478 13.47 -19.99 7.73
CA ASN A 478 12.73 -20.24 6.49
C ASN A 478 12.79 -19.05 5.53
N TYR A 479 13.25 -17.89 6.01
CA TYR A 479 13.26 -16.61 5.28
C TYR A 479 14.67 -16.07 5.08
N LYS A 480 15.67 -16.95 5.01
CA LYS A 480 17.05 -16.56 4.65
C LYS A 480 17.05 -15.87 3.28
N LYS A 481 17.66 -14.68 3.20
CA LYS A 481 17.72 -13.84 1.99
C LYS A 481 16.35 -13.31 1.50
N LYS A 482 15.28 -13.52 2.26
CA LYS A 482 13.97 -12.91 1.99
C LYS A 482 13.78 -11.75 2.95
N GLU A 483 13.27 -10.65 2.43
CA GLU A 483 12.85 -9.50 3.23
C GLU A 483 11.60 -9.87 4.02
N ILE A 484 11.52 -9.34 5.24
CA ILE A 484 10.33 -9.37 6.09
C ILE A 484 10.10 -7.97 6.65
N LEU A 485 8.84 -7.67 6.95
CA LEU A 485 8.45 -6.47 7.68
C LEU A 485 8.57 -6.76 9.19
N VAL A 486 9.21 -5.87 9.93
CA VAL A 486 9.23 -5.87 11.40
C VAL A 486 8.59 -4.59 11.89
N GLU A 487 7.57 -4.70 12.73
CA GLU A 487 6.81 -3.57 13.26
C GLU A 487 7.00 -3.50 14.77
N ILE A 488 7.38 -2.32 15.26
CA ILE A 488 7.64 -2.07 16.68
C ILE A 488 6.53 -1.16 17.20
N ILE A 489 5.74 -1.66 18.15
CA ILE A 489 4.63 -0.93 18.75
C ILE A 489 4.95 -0.66 20.21
N ASP A 490 4.65 0.54 20.70
CA ASP A 490 4.74 0.84 22.13
C ASP A 490 3.84 -0.11 22.92
N PHE A 491 4.36 -0.73 23.98
CA PHE A 491 3.62 -1.75 24.71
C PHE A 491 2.36 -1.21 25.38
N LYS A 492 2.35 0.05 25.85
CA LYS A 492 1.16 0.63 26.48
C LYS A 492 0.06 0.86 25.45
N GLU A 493 0.43 1.38 24.28
CA GLU A 493 -0.51 1.56 23.17
C GLU A 493 -1.07 0.23 22.67
N TYR A 494 -0.20 -0.78 22.53
CA TYR A 494 -0.64 -2.13 22.15
C TYR A 494 -1.57 -2.76 23.20
N ASN A 495 -1.28 -2.63 24.49
CA ASN A 495 -2.16 -3.15 25.53
C ASN A 495 -3.52 -2.43 25.59
N LEU A 496 -3.55 -1.15 25.22
CA LEU A 496 -4.79 -0.37 25.16
C LEU A 496 -5.65 -0.68 23.92
N MET A 497 -5.01 -0.83 22.76
CA MET A 497 -5.69 -0.81 21.45
C MET A 497 -5.48 -2.08 20.61
N ASN A 498 -4.61 -2.98 21.05
CA ASN A 498 -4.22 -4.21 20.34
C ASN A 498 -3.84 -3.90 18.87
N ASN A 499 -4.46 -4.59 17.90
CA ASN A 499 -4.29 -4.43 16.46
C ASN A 499 -4.71 -3.06 15.90
N LEU A 500 -5.18 -2.12 16.74
CA LEU A 500 -5.41 -0.73 16.31
C LEU A 500 -4.20 0.18 16.58
N ALA A 501 -3.26 -0.23 17.44
CA ALA A 501 -2.08 0.56 17.75
C ALA A 501 -1.15 0.70 16.54
N ILE A 502 -0.70 1.93 16.26
CA ILE A 502 0.21 2.22 15.14
C ILE A 502 1.66 2.02 15.61
N PRO A 503 2.51 1.31 14.86
CA PRO A 503 3.93 1.18 15.15
C PRO A 503 4.61 2.54 15.37
N ILE A 504 5.51 2.59 16.35
CA ILE A 504 6.44 3.71 16.49
C ILE A 504 7.49 3.67 15.36
N GLN A 505 7.73 2.50 14.77
CA GLN A 505 8.65 2.31 13.67
C GLN A 505 8.41 0.96 13.02
N SER A 506 8.49 0.92 11.68
CA SER A 506 8.49 -0.33 10.92
C SER A 506 9.73 -0.41 10.03
N TYR A 507 10.25 -1.62 9.82
CA TYR A 507 11.50 -1.89 9.09
C TYR A 507 11.31 -3.02 8.09
N ILE A 508 11.95 -2.90 6.93
CA ILE A 508 12.29 -4.06 6.09
C ILE A 508 13.64 -4.62 6.54
N ILE A 509 13.67 -5.91 6.89
CA ILE A 509 14.87 -6.60 7.38
C ILE A 509 15.01 -7.96 6.68
N ILE A 510 16.25 -8.38 6.43
CA ILE A 510 16.57 -9.74 6.01
C ILE A 510 17.08 -10.53 7.22
N PRO A 511 16.40 -11.59 7.67
CA PRO A 511 16.86 -12.40 8.80
C PRO A 511 18.21 -13.05 8.56
N LYS A 512 19.08 -13.02 9.58
CA LYS A 512 20.39 -13.68 9.58
C LYS A 512 20.31 -14.94 10.44
N LYS A 513 20.30 -16.11 9.79
CA LYS A 513 20.11 -17.42 10.43
C LYS A 513 18.75 -17.51 11.12
N LYS A 514 18.71 -17.47 12.46
CA LYS A 514 17.50 -17.55 13.29
C LYS A 514 17.27 -16.24 14.04
N LYS A 515 17.78 -15.12 13.50
CA LYS A 515 17.86 -13.85 14.22
C LYS A 515 17.51 -12.66 13.33
N ILE A 516 16.90 -11.66 13.95
CA ILE A 516 16.79 -10.30 13.45
C ILE A 516 17.40 -9.36 14.48
N SER A 517 17.85 -8.19 14.04
CA SER A 517 18.46 -7.19 14.93
C SER A 517 18.22 -5.78 14.44
N PHE A 518 17.98 -4.87 15.37
CA PHE A 518 17.70 -3.46 15.15
C PHE A 518 18.04 -2.68 16.44
N GLU A 519 17.96 -1.35 16.41
CA GLU A 519 18.17 -0.50 17.59
C GLU A 519 16.85 0.13 18.01
N LEU A 520 16.58 0.14 19.32
CA LEU A 520 15.41 0.77 19.92
C LEU A 520 15.80 1.58 21.15
N PRO A 521 15.04 2.62 21.52
CA PRO A 521 15.17 3.22 22.82
C PRO A 521 14.86 2.19 23.92
N ILE A 522 15.40 2.40 25.12
CA ILE A 522 15.03 1.62 26.30
C ILE A 522 13.51 1.70 26.53
N GLY A 523 12.89 0.58 26.85
CA GLY A 523 11.43 0.50 26.95
C GLY A 523 10.88 -0.90 26.77
N LYS A 524 9.55 -1.02 26.83
CA LYS A 524 8.81 -2.25 26.56
C LYS A 524 8.01 -2.07 25.26
N TYR A 525 8.09 -3.06 24.38
CA TYR A 525 7.46 -3.02 23.06
C TYR A 525 6.76 -4.32 22.76
N HIS A 526 5.76 -4.25 21.90
CA HIS A 526 5.19 -5.41 21.24
C HIS A 526 5.70 -5.45 19.79
N VAL A 527 6.13 -6.63 19.32
CA VAL A 527 6.82 -6.77 18.02
C VAL A 527 6.13 -7.78 17.13
N PHE A 528 5.80 -7.33 15.93
CA PHE A 528 5.36 -8.20 14.85
C PHE A 528 6.47 -8.40 13.83
N ALA A 529 6.55 -9.59 13.27
CA ALA A 529 7.26 -9.81 12.01
C ALA A 529 6.32 -10.46 10.98
N LYS A 530 6.21 -9.85 9.81
CA LYS A 530 5.28 -10.24 8.74
C LYS A 530 6.00 -10.45 7.42
N THR A 531 5.49 -11.36 6.62
CA THR A 531 5.98 -11.65 5.26
C THR A 531 5.27 -10.81 4.20
N ASP A 532 5.79 -10.81 2.98
CA ASP A 532 5.24 -10.13 1.82
C ASP A 532 3.98 -10.79 1.23
N ASP A 533 3.52 -11.91 1.80
CA ASP A 533 2.28 -12.63 1.50
C ASP A 533 1.28 -12.58 2.68
N ASN A 534 1.47 -11.60 3.57
CA ASN A 534 0.58 -11.29 4.69
C ASN A 534 0.52 -12.34 5.81
N GLN A 535 1.59 -13.12 6.02
CA GLN A 535 1.69 -14.06 7.14
C GLN A 535 2.47 -13.43 8.31
N THR A 536 1.91 -13.51 9.52
CA THR A 536 2.63 -13.18 10.76
C THR A 536 3.49 -14.38 11.17
N ILE A 537 4.80 -14.15 11.25
CA ILE A 537 5.79 -15.19 11.59
C ILE A 537 6.42 -14.98 12.97
N TYR A 538 6.24 -13.80 13.57
CA TYR A 538 6.59 -13.48 14.96
C TYR A 538 5.59 -12.46 15.51
N ASP A 539 5.23 -12.62 16.77
CA ASP A 539 4.22 -11.86 17.52
C ASP A 539 4.52 -12.10 19.00
N ASP A 540 5.24 -11.17 19.63
CA ASP A 540 5.63 -11.28 21.04
C ASP A 540 6.09 -9.92 21.61
N ASP A 541 6.06 -9.83 22.94
CA ASP A 541 6.59 -8.70 23.69
C ASP A 541 8.11 -8.78 23.83
N ILE A 542 8.76 -7.62 23.87
CA ILE A 542 10.18 -7.49 24.22
C ILE A 542 10.40 -6.38 25.24
N ILE A 543 11.48 -6.53 26.01
CA ILE A 543 11.99 -5.49 26.90
C ILE A 543 13.40 -5.12 26.44
N VAL A 544 13.64 -3.82 26.30
CA VAL A 544 14.92 -3.22 25.94
C VAL A 544 15.49 -2.56 27.19
N ASN A 545 16.49 -3.20 27.79
CA ASN A 545 17.17 -2.77 29.02
C ASN A 545 18.52 -2.09 28.73
#